data_AF-A0A5E4F2P4-F1
#
_entry.id   AF-A0A5E4F2P4-F1
#
_cell.length_a   1.000
_cell.length_b   1.000
_cell.length_c   1.000
_cell.angle_alpha   90.00
_cell.angle_beta   90.00
_cell.angle_gamma   90.00
#
_symmetry.space_group_name_H-M   'P 1'
#
loop_
_entity.id
_entity.type
_entity.pdbx_description
1 polymer ?
#
loop_
_entity_poly.entity_id
_entity_poly.type
_entity_poly.pdbx_seq_one_letter_code
_entity_poly.pdbx_strand_id
1 'polypeptide(L)'
;MELMLKVPANCIVVQQPKRAFLGGAGTSRLGATSTNRKQRVYSSSSSAISMIPKMSISAIPNQRGDKSMSKNKIDIPIMVNGCSGKMGKAIIQAADSAGLGVVPVSFGSAEESGQTVQVGATEILVHGPSERESTLASLLEKYPNLIVVDFTVPSAVNDNAELYGKVGVPFVMGTTGGDRDQLYKTVEDSKVYAVISPQMGKQVVAFLAAMEIMAEQFPGAFSGYSLQVMESHQSSKVDTSGTAKAVISCFQKLGLCFDMEQIQLIRDTQQQIEMVGVPEEHLSGHAFHMYHLTSPDQTVSFEFQHNVCGRSIYAEGTVDAVIFLAKKVHSGADKRIYNMMDVLREGNMR
;
A
#
# COMPACT_ATOMS: atom_id res chain seq x y z
N MET A 1 24.31 -1.72 14.23
CA MET A 1 25.32 -0.65 14.37
C MET A 1 24.55 0.67 14.40
N GLU A 2 24.24 1.17 15.59
CA GLU A 2 23.46 2.39 15.79
C GLU A 2 24.22 3.61 15.26
N LEU A 3 23.64 4.29 14.27
CA LEU A 3 24.16 5.56 13.76
C LEU A 3 23.44 6.69 14.52
N MET A 4 24.10 7.27 15.52
CA MET A 4 23.66 8.52 16.13
C MET A 4 23.67 9.64 15.09
N LEU A 5 22.49 10.06 14.64
CA LEU A 5 22.29 11.21 13.78
C LEU A 5 22.32 12.49 14.62
N LYS A 6 23.38 13.28 14.47
CA LYS A 6 23.41 14.68 14.92
C LYS A 6 22.46 15.50 14.05
N VAL A 7 21.42 16.05 14.67
CA VAL A 7 20.51 17.03 14.06
C VAL A 7 21.26 18.35 13.87
N PRO A 8 21.18 19.04 12.70
CA PRO A 8 21.73 20.38 12.56
C PRO A 8 20.91 21.38 13.39
N ALA A 9 21.59 22.15 14.23
CA ALA A 9 21.00 23.26 14.96
C ALA A 9 20.67 24.40 13.99
N ASN A 10 19.46 24.41 13.43
CA ASN A 10 18.71 25.58 12.93
C ASN A 10 17.38 25.14 12.25
N CYS A 11 16.48 24.44 12.95
CA CYS A 11 15.06 24.42 12.57
C CYS A 11 14.30 25.30 13.58
N ILE A 12 13.90 26.50 13.17
CA ILE A 12 12.89 27.27 13.90
C ILE A 12 11.54 26.73 13.44
N VAL A 13 10.88 25.95 14.30
CA VAL A 13 9.51 25.49 14.09
C VAL A 13 8.57 26.69 14.27
N VAL A 14 8.05 27.24 13.17
CA VAL A 14 7.02 28.28 13.24
C VAL A 14 5.66 27.62 13.45
N GLN A 15 5.17 27.63 14.70
CA GLN A 15 3.79 27.25 15.01
C GLN A 15 2.82 28.31 14.46
N GLN A 16 1.91 27.91 13.57
CA GLN A 16 0.73 28.73 13.23
C GLN A 16 -0.40 28.52 14.24
N PRO A 17 -1.18 29.56 14.58
CA PRO A 17 -2.22 29.46 15.61
C PRO A 17 -3.44 28.68 15.12
N LYS A 18 -3.88 27.71 15.93
CA LYS A 18 -5.15 26.99 15.78
C LYS A 18 -6.32 27.98 15.93
N ARG A 19 -7.16 28.13 14.90
CA ARG A 19 -8.45 28.83 15.03
C ARG A 19 -9.48 27.91 15.69
N ALA A 20 -9.93 28.29 16.89
CA ALA A 20 -11.08 27.71 17.56
C ALA A 20 -12.38 28.33 16.99
N PHE A 21 -13.32 27.49 16.56
CA PHE A 21 -14.70 27.91 16.28
C PHE A 21 -15.56 27.56 17.50
N LEU A 22 -15.98 28.60 18.24
CA LEU A 22 -16.98 28.53 19.29
C LEU A 22 -18.36 28.84 18.70
N GLY A 23 -19.35 28.03 19.07
CA GLY A 23 -20.72 28.07 18.56
C GLY A 23 -21.63 29.14 19.17
N GLY A 24 -22.91 29.09 18.78
CA GLY A 24 -23.98 29.87 19.40
C GLY A 24 -25.34 29.65 18.72
N ALA A 25 -26.21 28.89 19.38
CA ALA A 25 -27.65 28.85 19.13
C ALA A 25 -28.35 29.96 19.95
N GLY A 26 -29.51 30.45 19.48
CA GLY A 26 -30.48 31.14 20.36
C GLY A 26 -31.20 32.39 19.83
N THR A 27 -32.35 32.16 19.19
CA THR A 27 -33.67 32.83 19.39
C THR A 27 -33.87 34.36 19.40
N SER A 28 -34.86 34.75 18.56
CA SER A 28 -36.04 35.61 18.82
C SER A 28 -36.07 37.11 18.41
N ARG A 29 -36.97 37.35 17.43
CA ARG A 29 -38.04 38.35 17.27
C ARG A 29 -37.84 39.88 17.49
N LEU A 30 -38.35 40.59 16.46
CA LEU A 30 -39.12 41.86 16.42
C LEU A 30 -38.36 43.20 16.40
N GLY A 31 -38.78 44.07 15.46
CA GLY A 31 -38.75 45.53 15.63
C GLY A 31 -38.10 46.30 14.48
N ALA A 32 -38.93 46.79 13.55
CA ALA A 32 -38.53 47.70 12.49
C ALA A 32 -38.09 49.08 13.01
N THR A 33 -37.16 49.74 12.31
CA THR A 33 -37.26 51.18 11.92
C THR A 33 -36.15 51.55 10.94
N SER A 34 -36.52 52.36 9.96
CA SER A 34 -35.71 52.86 8.85
C SER A 34 -34.65 53.87 9.29
N THR A 35 -33.51 53.91 8.61
CA THR A 35 -32.85 55.17 8.21
C THR A 35 -31.82 54.92 7.10
N ASN A 36 -31.98 55.67 6.01
CA ASN A 36 -31.03 55.76 4.90
C ASN A 36 -29.78 56.52 5.33
N ARG A 37 -28.58 55.94 5.14
CA ARG A 37 -27.36 56.73 4.96
C ARG A 37 -26.34 56.00 4.09
N LYS A 38 -26.08 56.60 2.92
CA LYS A 38 -24.99 56.26 2.00
C LYS A 38 -23.65 56.25 2.73
N GLN A 39 -22.83 55.21 2.55
CA GLN A 39 -21.37 55.37 2.43
C GLN A 39 -20.66 54.08 1.97
N ARG A 40 -19.86 54.27 0.91
CA ARG A 40 -18.59 53.61 0.56
C ARG A 40 -18.53 52.07 0.55
N VAL A 41 -18.58 51.56 -0.66
CA VAL A 41 -18.02 50.27 -1.09
C VAL A 41 -16.50 50.29 -0.83
N TYR A 42 -16.03 49.41 0.05
CA TYR A 42 -14.68 48.85 0.01
C TYR A 42 -14.84 47.36 -0.24
N SER A 43 -14.42 46.92 -1.42
CA SER A 43 -14.36 45.52 -1.83
C SER A 43 -13.24 44.83 -1.06
N SER A 44 -13.58 43.95 -0.10
CA SER A 44 -12.67 42.92 0.38
C SER A 44 -12.74 41.74 -0.60
N SER A 45 -11.64 41.53 -1.32
CA SER A 45 -11.43 40.36 -2.16
C SER A 45 -11.28 39.11 -1.29
N SER A 46 -12.36 38.37 -1.13
CA SER A 46 -12.31 36.98 -0.66
C SER A 46 -11.78 36.12 -1.79
N SER A 47 -10.54 35.65 -1.66
CA SER A 47 -9.93 34.66 -2.56
C SER A 47 -10.78 33.39 -2.55
N ALA A 48 -11.49 33.17 -3.64
CA ALA A 48 -12.28 31.98 -3.88
C ALA A 48 -11.36 30.76 -3.94
N ILE A 49 -11.69 29.75 -3.13
CA ILE A 49 -11.15 28.41 -3.26
C ILE A 49 -11.50 27.92 -4.67
N SER A 50 -10.46 27.63 -5.45
CA SER A 50 -10.57 27.07 -6.80
C SER A 50 -11.34 25.75 -6.74
N MET A 51 -12.56 25.75 -7.28
CA MET A 51 -13.34 24.52 -7.45
C MET A 51 -12.64 23.60 -8.45
N ILE A 52 -12.33 22.39 -8.00
CA ILE A 52 -11.90 21.28 -8.85
C ILE A 52 -13.06 20.94 -9.81
N PRO A 53 -12.83 20.77 -11.13
CA PRO A 53 -13.90 20.35 -12.02
C PRO A 53 -14.26 18.89 -11.75
N LYS A 54 -15.53 18.64 -11.42
CA LYS A 54 -16.12 17.29 -11.48
C LYS A 54 -16.12 16.84 -12.95
N MET A 55 -15.22 15.92 -13.31
CA MET A 55 -15.32 15.21 -14.58
C MET A 55 -16.43 14.17 -14.48
N SER A 56 -17.52 14.39 -15.22
CA SER A 56 -18.59 13.42 -15.41
C SER A 56 -18.08 12.24 -16.23
N ILE A 57 -18.10 11.04 -15.66
CA ILE A 57 -17.88 9.79 -16.39
C ILE A 57 -19.18 9.46 -17.12
N SER A 58 -19.24 9.74 -18.43
CA SER A 58 -20.31 9.27 -19.29
C SER A 58 -20.22 7.75 -19.46
N ALA A 59 -21.27 7.02 -19.09
CA ALA A 59 -21.41 5.59 -19.33
C ALA A 59 -21.42 5.30 -20.84
N ILE A 60 -20.47 4.47 -21.28
CA ILE A 60 -20.43 3.93 -22.66
C ILE A 60 -21.32 2.67 -22.69
N PRO A 61 -22.18 2.47 -23.71
CA PRO A 61 -23.05 1.30 -23.77
C PRO A 61 -22.25 0.04 -24.03
N ASN A 62 -22.57 -1.00 -23.26
CA ASN A 62 -21.99 -2.32 -23.32
C ASN A 62 -22.47 -3.06 -24.60
N GLN A 63 -21.63 -3.14 -25.63
CA GLN A 63 -21.84 -4.08 -26.74
C GLN A 63 -21.06 -5.36 -26.47
N ARG A 64 -21.81 -6.44 -26.19
CA ARG A 64 -21.34 -7.81 -26.14
C ARG A 64 -20.68 -8.19 -27.47
N GLY A 65 -19.38 -8.44 -27.43
CA GLY A 65 -18.64 -9.21 -28.41
C GLY A 65 -18.00 -10.39 -27.70
N ASP A 66 -18.62 -11.55 -27.79
CA ASP A 66 -18.13 -12.82 -27.26
C ASP A 66 -16.94 -13.27 -28.11
N LYS A 67 -15.72 -12.91 -27.69
CA LYS A 67 -14.48 -13.50 -28.19
C LYS A 67 -13.71 -14.02 -26.99
N SER A 68 -13.91 -15.31 -26.72
CA SER A 68 -13.01 -16.14 -25.92
C SER A 68 -11.59 -15.98 -26.45
N MET A 69 -10.84 -15.04 -25.86
CA MET A 69 -9.40 -14.98 -25.99
C MET A 69 -8.87 -16.14 -25.16
N SER A 70 -8.20 -17.10 -25.80
CA SER A 70 -7.48 -18.15 -25.12
C SER A 70 -6.52 -17.50 -24.11
N LYS A 71 -6.80 -17.63 -22.81
CA LYS A 71 -5.88 -17.19 -21.75
C LYS A 71 -4.52 -17.83 -22.03
N ASN A 72 -3.48 -17.03 -22.27
CA ASN A 72 -2.11 -17.53 -22.31
C ASN A 72 -1.79 -18.06 -20.91
N LYS A 73 -1.89 -19.38 -20.74
CA LYS A 73 -1.70 -20.04 -19.45
C LYS A 73 -0.21 -19.98 -19.09
N ILE A 74 0.11 -19.28 -18.00
CA ILE A 74 1.44 -19.27 -17.43
C ILE A 74 1.47 -20.42 -16.42
N ASP A 75 2.12 -21.53 -16.74
CA ASP A 75 2.08 -22.77 -15.94
C ASP A 75 3.00 -22.69 -14.69
N ILE A 76 2.80 -21.67 -13.85
CA ILE A 76 3.46 -21.51 -12.56
C ILE A 76 2.45 -21.89 -11.47
N PRO A 77 2.63 -23.03 -10.77
CA PRO A 77 1.77 -23.42 -9.67
C PRO A 77 2.04 -22.56 -8.43
N ILE A 78 1.00 -22.02 -7.81
CA ILE A 78 1.08 -21.25 -6.57
C ILE A 78 0.21 -21.83 -5.46
N MET A 79 0.72 -21.80 -4.23
CA MET A 79 -0.04 -22.09 -3.01
C MET A 79 -0.22 -20.79 -2.23
N VAL A 80 -1.46 -20.37 -1.95
CA VAL A 80 -1.73 -19.08 -1.29
C VAL A 80 -2.11 -19.31 0.17
N ASN A 81 -1.15 -19.16 1.08
CA ASN A 81 -1.40 -19.21 2.53
C ASN A 81 -2.07 -17.90 2.98
N GLY A 82 -3.16 -18.04 3.76
CA GLY A 82 -4.06 -16.93 4.06
C GLY A 82 -5.18 -16.74 3.03
N CYS A 83 -5.55 -17.79 2.28
CA CYS A 83 -6.58 -17.76 1.25
C CYS A 83 -7.98 -17.37 1.77
N SER A 84 -8.28 -17.61 3.04
CA SER A 84 -9.53 -17.22 3.72
C SER A 84 -9.68 -15.69 3.82
N GLY A 85 -8.55 -14.97 3.91
CA GLY A 85 -8.49 -13.53 4.09
C GLY A 85 -8.79 -12.70 2.84
N LYS A 86 -9.15 -11.42 3.04
CA LYS A 86 -9.46 -10.48 1.94
C LYS A 86 -8.32 -10.33 0.93
N MET A 87 -7.06 -10.39 1.39
CA MET A 87 -5.89 -10.28 0.52
C MET A 87 -5.61 -11.57 -0.26
N GLY A 88 -5.64 -12.73 0.41
CA GLY A 88 -5.48 -14.03 -0.25
C GLY A 88 -6.49 -14.24 -1.38
N LYS A 89 -7.77 -13.89 -1.16
CA LYS A 89 -8.81 -13.92 -2.20
C LYS A 89 -8.48 -13.03 -3.41
N ALA A 90 -8.00 -11.80 -3.17
CA ALA A 90 -7.62 -10.88 -4.24
C ALA A 90 -6.42 -11.41 -5.04
N ILE A 91 -5.43 -12.03 -4.36
CA ILE A 91 -4.27 -12.66 -5.00
C ILE A 91 -4.70 -13.83 -5.87
N ILE A 92 -5.59 -14.70 -5.39
CA ILE A 92 -6.10 -15.84 -6.16
C ILE A 92 -6.82 -15.37 -7.43
N GLN A 93 -7.64 -14.31 -7.33
CA GLN A 93 -8.31 -13.72 -8.48
C GLN A 93 -7.33 -13.12 -9.50
N ALA A 94 -6.31 -12.39 -9.03
CA ALA A 94 -5.28 -11.82 -9.89
C ALA A 94 -4.44 -12.91 -10.57
N ALA A 95 -4.09 -13.96 -9.82
CA ALA A 95 -3.36 -15.12 -10.33
C ALA A 95 -4.13 -15.86 -11.44
N ASP A 96 -5.42 -16.15 -11.24
CA ASP A 96 -6.27 -16.76 -12.27
C ASP A 96 -6.42 -15.87 -13.52
N SER A 97 -6.50 -14.56 -13.31
CA SER A 97 -6.56 -13.59 -14.41
C SER A 97 -5.27 -13.56 -15.23
N ALA A 98 -4.12 -13.68 -14.55
CA ALA A 98 -2.80 -13.79 -15.16
C ALA A 98 -2.45 -15.21 -15.67
N GLY A 99 -3.34 -16.18 -15.49
CA GLY A 99 -3.18 -17.55 -15.98
C GLY A 99 -2.26 -18.44 -15.16
N LEU A 100 -1.95 -18.07 -13.90
CA LEU A 100 -1.19 -18.89 -12.95
C LEU A 100 -2.06 -20.04 -12.40
N GLY A 101 -1.43 -21.17 -12.08
CA GLY A 101 -2.12 -22.35 -11.54
C GLY A 101 -2.28 -22.29 -10.02
N VAL A 102 -3.49 -22.06 -9.50
CA VAL A 102 -3.71 -22.07 -8.05
C VAL A 102 -3.88 -23.51 -7.56
N VAL A 103 -2.99 -23.95 -6.65
CA VAL A 103 -3.06 -25.27 -6.02
C VAL A 103 -4.23 -25.30 -5.02
N PRO A 104 -5.05 -26.37 -4.99
CA PRO A 104 -6.26 -26.46 -4.16
C PRO A 104 -5.98 -26.75 -2.68
N VAL A 105 -4.85 -26.26 -2.16
CA VAL A 105 -4.41 -26.46 -0.76
C VAL A 105 -3.87 -25.14 -0.21
N SER A 106 -4.19 -24.84 1.05
CA SER A 106 -3.62 -23.74 1.84
C SER A 106 -3.32 -24.25 3.25
N PHE A 107 -2.39 -23.60 3.95
CA PHE A 107 -2.27 -23.70 5.40
C PHE A 107 -2.98 -22.54 6.09
N GLY A 108 -3.55 -22.84 7.26
CA GLY A 108 -4.22 -21.87 8.13
C GLY A 108 -4.02 -22.20 9.60
N SER A 109 -4.74 -21.51 10.46
CA SER A 109 -4.73 -21.80 11.90
C SER A 109 -5.44 -23.13 12.22
N ALA A 110 -5.38 -23.56 13.49
CA ALA A 110 -6.09 -24.76 13.92
C ALA A 110 -7.62 -24.63 13.73
N GLU A 111 -8.16 -23.42 13.90
CA GLU A 111 -9.57 -23.09 13.74
C GLU A 111 -10.02 -23.12 12.27
N GLU A 112 -9.09 -22.87 11.34
CA GLU A 112 -9.35 -22.91 9.90
C GLU A 112 -9.19 -24.32 9.31
N SER A 113 -8.65 -25.28 10.08
CA SER A 113 -8.38 -26.64 9.60
C SER A 113 -9.64 -27.36 9.12
N GLY A 114 -9.58 -27.94 7.92
CA GLY A 114 -10.68 -28.65 7.27
C GLY A 114 -11.71 -27.73 6.61
N GLN A 115 -11.56 -26.41 6.70
CA GLN A 115 -12.44 -25.49 5.99
C GLN A 115 -12.10 -25.45 4.49
N THR A 116 -13.13 -25.27 3.67
CA THR A 116 -12.99 -25.08 2.24
C THR A 116 -13.28 -23.63 1.87
N VAL A 117 -12.35 -23.00 1.16
CA VAL A 117 -12.46 -21.62 0.67
C VAL A 117 -12.70 -21.62 -0.83
N GLN A 118 -13.88 -21.14 -1.24
CA GLN A 118 -14.21 -20.95 -2.66
C GLN A 118 -13.77 -19.55 -3.13
N VAL A 119 -12.98 -19.49 -4.20
CA VAL A 119 -12.62 -18.24 -4.89
C VAL A 119 -12.75 -18.43 -6.40
N GLY A 120 -13.80 -17.84 -6.98
CA GLY A 120 -14.14 -18.07 -8.39
C GLY A 120 -14.45 -19.54 -8.64
N ALA A 121 -13.73 -20.16 -9.58
CA ALA A 121 -13.85 -21.59 -9.88
C ALA A 121 -12.93 -22.48 -9.02
N THR A 122 -12.07 -21.89 -8.18
CA THR A 122 -11.09 -22.65 -7.38
C THR A 122 -11.64 -22.94 -5.99
N GLU A 123 -11.63 -24.22 -5.63
CA GLU A 123 -11.95 -24.72 -4.30
C GLU A 123 -10.64 -25.08 -3.58
N ILE A 124 -10.38 -24.48 -2.42
CA ILE A 124 -9.12 -24.63 -1.68
C ILE A 124 -9.39 -25.22 -0.31
N LEU A 125 -8.78 -26.38 -0.01
CA LEU A 125 -8.84 -26.99 1.31
C LEU A 125 -7.77 -26.38 2.23
N VAL A 126 -8.18 -25.92 3.41
CA VAL A 126 -7.28 -25.36 4.41
C VAL A 126 -6.87 -26.46 5.39
N HIS A 127 -5.56 -26.71 5.47
CA HIS A 127 -4.97 -27.62 6.45
C HIS A 127 -4.47 -26.82 7.66
N GLY A 128 -4.67 -27.38 8.86
CA GLY A 128 -4.15 -26.81 10.10
C GLY A 128 -2.63 -26.97 10.26
N PRO A 129 -2.10 -26.71 11.47
CA PRO A 129 -0.67 -26.73 11.75
C PRO A 129 -0.04 -28.13 11.75
N SER A 130 -0.84 -29.18 11.94
CA SER A 130 -0.36 -30.57 11.93
C SER A 130 0.07 -30.99 10.52
N GLU A 131 1.19 -31.72 10.43
CA GLU A 131 1.67 -32.34 9.18
C GLU A 131 1.95 -31.36 8.02
N ARG A 132 2.18 -30.07 8.33
CA ARG A 132 2.49 -29.04 7.32
C ARG A 132 3.72 -29.38 6.49
N GLU A 133 4.76 -29.90 7.14
CA GLU A 133 6.03 -30.24 6.48
C GLU A 133 5.86 -31.37 5.46
N SER A 134 5.29 -32.50 5.86
CA SER A 134 5.04 -33.65 4.96
C SER A 134 4.05 -33.31 3.86
N THR A 135 2.99 -32.55 4.17
CA THR A 135 2.02 -32.07 3.19
C THR A 135 2.68 -31.16 2.15
N LEU A 136 3.50 -30.19 2.58
CA LEU A 136 4.16 -29.26 1.69
C LEU A 136 5.23 -29.94 0.83
N ALA A 137 5.98 -30.89 1.39
CA ALA A 137 6.93 -31.71 0.64
C ALA A 137 6.21 -32.51 -0.47
N SER A 138 5.09 -33.15 -0.14
CA SER A 138 4.28 -33.91 -1.11
C SER A 138 3.71 -33.02 -2.21
N LEU A 139 3.32 -31.79 -1.88
CA LEU A 139 2.87 -30.80 -2.87
C LEU A 139 4.01 -30.36 -3.78
N LEU A 140 5.22 -30.15 -3.25
CA LEU A 140 6.38 -29.78 -4.05
C LEU A 140 6.80 -30.90 -5.02
N GLU A 141 6.71 -32.17 -4.61
CA GLU A 141 6.92 -33.31 -5.51
C GLU A 141 5.88 -33.36 -6.63
N LYS A 142 4.60 -33.10 -6.29
CA LYS A 142 3.50 -33.07 -7.27
C LYS A 142 3.58 -31.86 -8.22
N TYR A 143 4.11 -30.73 -7.73
CA TYR A 143 4.24 -29.47 -8.45
C TYR A 143 5.69 -28.96 -8.36
N PRO A 144 6.62 -29.47 -9.20
CA PRO A 144 8.06 -29.19 -9.06
C PRO A 144 8.49 -27.71 -9.17
N ASN A 145 7.61 -26.83 -9.65
CA ASN A 145 7.83 -25.38 -9.76
C ASN A 145 6.94 -24.56 -8.80
N LEU A 146 6.48 -25.17 -7.70
CA LEU A 146 5.59 -24.54 -6.74
C LEU A 146 6.23 -23.31 -6.10
N ILE A 147 5.48 -22.21 -6.07
CA ILE A 147 5.81 -21.02 -5.29
C ILE A 147 4.74 -20.80 -4.23
N VAL A 148 5.13 -20.69 -2.96
CA VAL A 148 4.21 -20.33 -1.89
C VAL A 148 4.04 -18.81 -1.85
N VAL A 149 2.82 -18.32 -1.73
CA VAL A 149 2.49 -16.92 -1.47
C VAL A 149 1.98 -16.81 -0.03
N ASP A 150 2.64 -16.00 0.79
CA ASP A 150 2.34 -15.84 2.21
C ASP A 150 1.75 -14.45 2.51
N PHE A 151 0.44 -14.45 2.80
CA PHE A 151 -0.31 -13.32 3.32
C PHE A 151 -1.15 -13.76 4.54
N THR A 152 -0.42 -14.12 5.59
CA THR A 152 -0.96 -14.65 6.85
C THR A 152 -1.03 -13.56 7.92
N VAL A 153 -0.42 -13.78 9.08
CA VAL A 153 -0.43 -12.88 10.25
C VAL A 153 0.98 -12.68 10.80
N PRO A 154 1.27 -11.57 11.49
CA PRO A 154 2.61 -11.28 12.01
C PRO A 154 3.22 -12.42 12.85
N SER A 155 2.41 -13.10 13.65
CA SER A 155 2.87 -14.20 14.52
C SER A 155 3.25 -15.47 13.77
N ALA A 156 2.85 -15.62 12.50
CA ALA A 156 3.15 -16.80 11.68
C ALA A 156 4.36 -16.59 10.74
N VAL A 157 4.86 -15.35 10.63
CA VAL A 157 5.92 -14.98 9.66
C VAL A 157 7.16 -15.86 9.77
N ASN A 158 7.69 -15.98 10.99
CA ASN A 158 8.94 -16.68 11.24
C ASN A 158 8.77 -18.20 11.09
N ASP A 159 7.74 -18.78 11.73
CA ASP A 159 7.42 -20.21 11.64
C ASP A 159 7.17 -20.67 10.19
N ASN A 160 6.47 -19.84 9.41
CA ASN A 160 6.20 -20.14 8.01
C ASN A 160 7.50 -20.10 7.18
N ALA A 161 8.36 -19.11 7.38
CA ALA A 161 9.64 -19.03 6.69
C ALA A 161 10.56 -20.21 7.03
N GLU A 162 10.57 -20.65 8.29
CA GLU A 162 11.30 -21.87 8.69
C GLU A 162 10.76 -23.11 8.00
N LEU A 163 9.43 -23.27 7.92
CA LEU A 163 8.81 -24.37 7.18
C LEU A 163 9.21 -24.34 5.69
N TYR A 164 9.13 -23.18 5.04
CA TYR A 164 9.46 -23.05 3.61
C TYR A 164 10.94 -23.37 3.37
N GLY A 165 11.83 -22.89 4.25
CA GLY A 165 13.26 -23.18 4.21
C GLY A 165 13.58 -24.66 4.43
N LYS A 166 12.91 -25.32 5.38
CA LYS A 166 13.10 -26.77 5.66
C LYS A 166 12.70 -27.64 4.47
N VAL A 167 11.57 -27.33 3.82
CA VAL A 167 11.09 -28.06 2.64
C VAL A 167 11.84 -27.66 1.37
N GLY A 168 12.43 -26.46 1.33
CA GLY A 168 13.15 -25.93 0.18
C GLY A 168 12.22 -25.34 -0.90
N VAL A 169 10.99 -24.95 -0.55
CA VAL A 169 10.02 -24.38 -1.50
C VAL A 169 10.20 -22.86 -1.64
N PRO A 170 10.35 -22.33 -2.87
CA PRO A 170 10.40 -20.89 -3.09
C PRO A 170 9.14 -20.18 -2.61
N PHE A 171 9.28 -18.94 -2.12
CA PHE A 171 8.11 -18.21 -1.62
C PHE A 171 8.13 -16.69 -1.83
N VAL A 172 6.95 -16.10 -1.88
CA VAL A 172 6.71 -14.64 -1.91
C VAL A 172 5.98 -14.27 -0.63
N MET A 173 6.60 -13.48 0.24
CA MET A 173 6.03 -13.06 1.52
C MET A 173 5.67 -11.58 1.53
N GLY A 174 4.36 -11.32 1.56
CA GLY A 174 3.78 -9.99 1.74
C GLY A 174 3.32 -9.71 3.17
N THR A 175 3.29 -10.73 4.03
CA THR A 175 2.95 -10.58 5.46
C THR A 175 3.91 -9.62 6.16
N THR A 176 3.35 -8.58 6.78
CA THR A 176 4.08 -7.59 7.57
C THR A 176 4.23 -8.02 9.04
N GLY A 177 5.16 -7.42 9.77
CA GLY A 177 5.44 -7.76 11.16
C GLY A 177 6.29 -9.03 11.29
N GLY A 178 6.22 -9.68 12.45
CA GLY A 178 7.15 -10.73 12.85
C GLY A 178 8.53 -10.19 13.20
N ASP A 179 9.45 -11.09 13.57
CA ASP A 179 10.86 -10.74 13.72
C ASP A 179 11.52 -10.72 12.33
N ARG A 180 11.76 -9.50 11.83
CA ARG A 180 12.28 -9.30 10.47
C ARG A 180 13.73 -9.75 10.34
N ASP A 181 14.54 -9.56 11.37
CA ASP A 181 15.96 -9.94 11.34
C ASP A 181 16.09 -11.46 11.35
N GLN A 182 15.31 -12.13 12.21
CA GLN A 182 15.23 -13.59 12.23
C GLN A 182 14.67 -14.14 10.90
N LEU A 183 13.67 -13.49 10.31
CA LEU A 183 13.14 -13.90 9.00
C LEU A 183 14.25 -13.89 7.93
N TYR A 184 14.96 -12.76 7.77
CA TYR A 184 16.01 -12.67 6.75
C TYR A 184 17.13 -13.69 6.99
N LYS A 185 17.53 -13.89 8.26
CA LYS A 185 18.53 -14.89 8.62
C LYS A 185 18.09 -16.31 8.27
N THR A 186 16.87 -16.72 8.65
CA THR A 186 16.33 -18.05 8.34
C THR A 186 16.32 -18.33 6.83
N VAL A 187 15.96 -17.34 6.02
CA VAL A 187 15.88 -17.48 4.57
C VAL A 187 17.27 -17.52 3.93
N GLU A 188 18.22 -16.76 4.47
CA GLU A 188 19.60 -16.77 4.03
C GLU A 188 20.27 -18.13 4.33
N ASP A 189 20.09 -18.63 5.55
CA ASP A 189 20.66 -19.91 6.01
C ASP A 189 20.08 -21.11 5.23
N SER A 190 18.78 -21.08 4.89
CA SER A 190 18.12 -22.14 4.10
C SER A 190 18.40 -22.08 2.60
N LYS A 191 18.95 -20.97 2.09
CA LYS A 191 19.30 -20.75 0.66
C LYS A 191 18.12 -20.91 -0.31
N VAL A 192 16.89 -20.81 0.19
CA VAL A 192 15.67 -20.88 -0.62
C VAL A 192 15.47 -19.58 -1.38
N TYR A 193 14.87 -19.66 -2.57
CA TYR A 193 14.50 -18.47 -3.32
C TYR A 193 13.30 -17.77 -2.69
N ALA A 194 13.42 -16.47 -2.39
CA ALA A 194 12.32 -15.73 -1.81
C ALA A 194 12.20 -14.30 -2.35
N VAL A 195 10.97 -13.81 -2.49
CA VAL A 195 10.69 -12.37 -2.52
C VAL A 195 10.08 -11.98 -1.18
N ILE A 196 10.73 -11.09 -0.46
CA ILE A 196 10.26 -10.57 0.82
C ILE A 196 10.02 -9.08 0.66
N SER A 197 8.76 -8.64 0.74
CA SER A 197 8.42 -7.21 0.64
C SER A 197 7.22 -6.85 1.50
N PRO A 198 7.36 -5.92 2.47
CA PRO A 198 6.23 -5.44 3.28
C PRO A 198 5.29 -4.49 2.51
N GLN A 199 5.69 -4.07 1.30
CA GLN A 199 4.89 -3.26 0.40
C GLN A 199 4.87 -3.93 -0.98
N MET A 200 3.74 -4.57 -1.30
CA MET A 200 3.57 -5.28 -2.58
C MET A 200 2.95 -4.41 -3.68
N GLY A 201 2.49 -3.19 -3.36
CA GLY A 201 2.02 -2.23 -4.35
C GLY A 201 3.20 -1.63 -5.12
N LYS A 202 3.65 -2.31 -6.18
CA LYS A 202 4.93 -2.02 -6.84
C LYS A 202 5.05 -0.58 -7.36
N GLN A 203 3.96 0.04 -7.79
CA GLN A 203 3.96 1.44 -8.26
C GLN A 203 4.20 2.43 -7.11
N VAL A 204 3.69 2.12 -5.91
CA VAL A 204 3.97 2.90 -4.70
C VAL A 204 5.45 2.76 -4.30
N VAL A 205 6.01 1.55 -4.45
CA VAL A 205 7.45 1.32 -4.24
C VAL A 205 8.29 2.11 -5.25
N ALA A 206 7.91 2.11 -6.53
CA ALA A 206 8.61 2.87 -7.56
C ALA A 206 8.59 4.38 -7.29
N PHE A 207 7.45 4.93 -6.85
CA PHE A 207 7.35 6.33 -6.43
C PHE A 207 8.28 6.63 -5.25
N LEU A 208 8.28 5.80 -4.21
CA LEU A 208 9.18 5.98 -3.07
C LEU A 208 10.65 5.94 -3.51
N ALA A 209 11.04 4.98 -4.35
CA ALA A 209 12.40 4.89 -4.85
C ALA A 209 12.82 6.11 -5.68
N ALA A 210 11.91 6.66 -6.50
CA ALA A 210 12.17 7.90 -7.23
C ALA A 210 12.39 9.09 -6.28
N MET A 211 11.60 9.18 -5.21
CA MET A 211 11.76 10.20 -4.17
C MET A 211 13.08 10.05 -3.41
N GLU A 212 13.48 8.82 -3.08
CA GLU A 212 14.76 8.52 -2.42
C GLU A 212 15.94 8.95 -3.28
N ILE A 213 15.94 8.56 -4.57
CA ILE A 213 16.99 8.95 -5.53
C ILE A 213 17.04 10.47 -5.66
N MET A 214 15.89 11.15 -5.84
CA MET A 214 15.85 12.60 -5.94
C MET A 214 16.42 13.28 -4.69
N ALA A 215 16.05 12.79 -3.51
CA ALA A 215 16.51 13.32 -2.23
C ALA A 215 18.01 13.10 -2.00
N GLU A 216 18.57 11.99 -2.48
CA GLU A 216 20.00 11.71 -2.41
C GLU A 216 20.83 12.55 -3.38
N GLN A 217 20.32 12.78 -4.60
CA GLN A 217 21.04 13.53 -5.62
C GLN A 217 20.98 15.05 -5.41
N PHE A 218 19.89 15.56 -4.81
CA PHE A 218 19.63 17.00 -4.70
C PHE A 218 19.33 17.44 -3.26
N PRO A 219 20.26 17.23 -2.31
CA PRO A 219 20.03 17.59 -0.92
C PRO A 219 19.77 19.10 -0.78
N GLY A 220 18.76 19.46 0.01
CA GLY A 220 18.39 20.87 0.23
C GLY A 220 17.70 21.58 -0.93
N ALA A 221 17.36 20.89 -2.03
CA ALA A 221 16.74 21.52 -3.22
C ALA A 221 15.40 22.23 -2.96
N PHE A 222 14.70 21.85 -1.89
CA PHE A 222 13.43 22.45 -1.46
C PHE A 222 13.58 23.20 -0.11
N SER A 223 14.79 23.64 0.23
CA SER A 223 15.01 24.42 1.46
C SER A 223 14.12 25.67 1.48
N GLY A 224 13.41 25.87 2.59
CA GLY A 224 12.45 26.97 2.77
C GLY A 224 11.02 26.65 2.33
N TYR A 225 10.77 25.56 1.61
CA TYR A 225 9.40 25.13 1.31
C TYR A 225 8.72 24.59 2.58
N SER A 226 7.39 24.77 2.66
CA SER A 226 6.55 24.12 3.68
C SER A 226 5.94 22.84 3.14
N LEU A 227 5.84 21.80 3.97
CA LEU A 227 5.20 20.52 3.64
C LEU A 227 3.88 20.38 4.40
N GLN A 228 2.83 19.96 3.70
CA GLN A 228 1.59 19.43 4.28
C GLN A 228 1.43 17.98 3.83
N VAL A 229 1.11 17.11 4.79
CA VAL A 229 0.88 15.69 4.51
C VAL A 229 -0.47 15.27 5.04
N MET A 230 -1.26 14.66 4.17
CA MET A 230 -2.54 14.05 4.50
C MET A 230 -2.49 12.56 4.17
N GLU A 231 -3.02 11.74 5.06
CA GLU A 231 -3.14 10.30 4.88
C GLU A 231 -4.54 9.83 5.28
N SER A 232 -5.15 9.01 4.43
CA SER A 232 -6.40 8.31 4.71
C SER A 232 -6.26 6.81 4.54
N HIS A 233 -6.66 6.07 5.57
CA HIS A 233 -6.77 4.60 5.63
C HIS A 233 -8.06 4.23 6.37
N GLN A 234 -8.38 2.94 6.46
CA GLN A 234 -9.48 2.44 7.28
C GLN A 234 -9.47 3.03 8.71
N SER A 235 -10.65 3.26 9.29
CA SER A 235 -10.83 3.90 10.59
C SER A 235 -10.10 3.21 11.75
N SER A 236 -9.91 1.89 11.66
CA SER A 236 -9.18 1.09 12.66
C SER A 236 -7.66 1.25 12.62
N LYS A 237 -7.11 1.88 11.57
CA LYS A 237 -5.67 2.07 11.42
C LYS A 237 -5.19 3.26 12.23
N VAL A 238 -4.55 2.97 13.36
CA VAL A 238 -4.04 3.96 14.32
C VAL A 238 -2.67 4.51 13.91
N ASP A 239 -1.83 3.66 13.32
CA ASP A 239 -0.46 4.00 12.94
C ASP A 239 -0.39 4.69 11.58
N THR A 240 0.52 5.66 11.46
CA THR A 240 0.91 6.26 10.19
C THR A 240 1.54 5.21 9.28
N SER A 241 1.17 5.23 8.00
CA SER A 241 1.76 4.37 6.97
C SER A 241 3.30 4.45 6.97
N GLY A 242 3.96 3.29 7.01
CA GLY A 242 5.43 3.22 6.88
C GLY A 242 5.93 3.83 5.58
N THR A 243 5.16 3.69 4.48
CA THR A 243 5.45 4.36 3.21
C THR A 243 5.39 5.89 3.36
N ALA A 244 4.43 6.43 4.10
CA ALA A 244 4.33 7.87 4.29
C ALA A 244 5.52 8.44 5.07
N LYS A 245 5.96 7.74 6.12
CA LYS A 245 7.17 8.11 6.87
C LYS A 245 8.40 8.12 5.97
N ALA A 246 8.56 7.12 5.11
CA ALA A 246 9.70 7.03 4.19
C ALA A 246 9.72 8.19 3.17
N VAL A 247 8.56 8.54 2.60
CA VAL A 247 8.44 9.69 1.68
C VAL A 247 8.74 11.01 2.41
N ILE A 248 8.25 11.19 3.64
CA ILE A 248 8.55 12.39 4.45
C ILE A 248 10.06 12.50 4.73
N SER A 249 10.73 11.39 5.06
CA SER A 249 12.18 11.38 5.25
C SER A 249 12.94 11.82 4.00
N CYS A 250 12.41 11.54 2.80
CA CYS A 250 12.97 12.05 1.54
C CYS A 250 12.80 13.58 1.44
N PHE A 251 11.63 14.11 1.77
CA PHE A 251 11.42 15.56 1.84
C PHE A 251 12.32 16.24 2.88
N GLN A 252 12.57 15.61 4.03
CA GLN A 252 13.52 16.14 5.02
C GLN A 252 14.95 16.26 4.45
N LYS A 253 15.42 15.24 3.73
CA LYS A 253 16.72 15.29 3.01
C LYS A 253 16.75 16.37 1.93
N LEU A 254 15.61 16.65 1.29
CA LEU A 254 15.43 17.76 0.34
C LEU A 254 15.41 19.15 1.01
N GLY A 255 15.50 19.24 2.34
CA GLY A 255 15.63 20.50 3.08
C GLY A 255 14.37 21.00 3.76
N LEU A 256 13.30 20.19 3.82
CA LEU A 256 12.07 20.56 4.52
C LEU A 256 12.15 20.20 6.02
N CYS A 257 11.82 21.13 6.92
CA CYS A 257 11.58 20.81 8.34
C CYS A 257 10.11 20.36 8.47
N PHE A 258 9.87 19.09 8.78
CA PHE A 258 8.52 18.55 9.02
C PHE A 258 8.54 17.54 10.17
N ASP A 259 7.60 17.67 11.10
CA ASP A 259 7.41 16.74 12.20
C ASP A 259 6.35 15.70 11.83
N MET A 260 6.64 14.42 12.07
CA MET A 260 5.73 13.31 11.77
C MET A 260 4.38 13.44 12.49
N GLU A 261 4.33 14.17 13.60
CA GLU A 261 3.10 14.46 14.35
C GLU A 261 2.17 15.44 13.62
N GLN A 262 2.68 16.15 12.61
CA GLN A 262 1.90 17.09 11.78
C GLN A 262 1.12 16.39 10.66
N ILE A 263 1.29 15.08 10.48
CA ILE A 263 0.54 14.32 9.46
C ILE A 263 -0.95 14.35 9.81
N GLN A 264 -1.76 14.78 8.85
CA GLN A 264 -3.21 14.80 9.01
C GLN A 264 -3.78 13.40 8.70
N LEU A 265 -4.11 12.66 9.75
CA LEU A 265 -4.72 11.34 9.66
C LEU A 265 -6.24 11.46 9.51
N ILE A 266 -6.75 11.28 8.30
CA ILE A 266 -8.19 11.31 8.03
C ILE A 266 -8.77 9.90 8.21
N ARG A 267 -9.48 9.71 9.33
CA ARG A 267 -10.10 8.42 9.72
C ARG A 267 -11.62 8.49 9.82
N ASP A 268 -12.17 9.70 9.92
CA ASP A 268 -13.61 9.93 9.91
C ASP A 268 -14.19 9.65 8.52
N THR A 269 -15.17 8.76 8.44
CA THR A 269 -15.69 8.28 7.15
C THR A 269 -16.35 9.37 6.33
N GLN A 270 -16.98 10.36 6.98
CA GLN A 270 -17.59 11.48 6.25
C GLN A 270 -16.51 12.35 5.61
N GLN A 271 -15.44 12.69 6.34
CA GLN A 271 -14.28 13.38 5.78
C GLN A 271 -13.59 12.57 4.68
N GLN A 272 -13.51 11.24 4.82
CA GLN A 272 -12.93 10.38 3.79
C GLN A 272 -13.68 10.48 2.46
N ILE A 273 -15.01 10.52 2.50
CA ILE A 273 -15.84 10.65 1.30
C ILE A 273 -15.78 12.09 0.76
N GLU A 274 -16.07 13.08 1.62
CA GLU A 274 -16.33 14.45 1.19
C GLU A 274 -15.04 15.25 0.87
N MET A 275 -13.98 15.05 1.67
CA MET A 275 -12.72 15.78 1.55
C MET A 275 -11.67 15.02 0.74
N VAL A 276 -11.52 13.72 1.01
CA VAL A 276 -10.46 12.91 0.39
C VAL A 276 -10.92 12.27 -0.93
N GLY A 277 -12.23 12.10 -1.12
CA GLY A 277 -12.80 11.49 -2.32
C GLY A 277 -12.68 9.96 -2.35
N VAL A 278 -12.66 9.32 -1.17
CA VAL A 278 -12.68 7.86 -1.05
C VAL A 278 -14.08 7.34 -1.40
N PRO A 279 -14.23 6.44 -2.38
CA PRO A 279 -15.52 5.83 -2.67
C PRO A 279 -16.05 5.01 -1.47
N GLU A 280 -17.35 5.06 -1.22
CA GLU A 280 -17.99 4.42 -0.06
C GLU A 280 -17.65 2.92 0.05
N GLU A 281 -17.62 2.22 -1.08
CA GLU A 281 -17.30 0.80 -1.17
C GLU A 281 -15.85 0.45 -0.75
N HIS A 282 -14.97 1.45 -0.70
CA HIS A 282 -13.54 1.28 -0.40
C HIS A 282 -13.12 1.79 0.98
N LEU A 283 -14.03 2.34 1.80
CA LEU A 283 -13.72 2.83 3.17
C LEU A 283 -13.10 1.78 4.09
N SER A 284 -13.42 0.50 3.87
CA SER A 284 -12.87 -0.64 4.63
C SER A 284 -11.54 -1.18 4.08
N GLY A 285 -10.95 -0.50 3.10
CA GLY A 285 -9.74 -0.92 2.42
C GLY A 285 -9.32 0.07 1.36
N HIS A 286 -8.74 1.18 1.79
CA HIS A 286 -8.11 2.18 0.94
C HIS A 286 -6.80 2.68 1.55
N ALA A 287 -5.97 3.31 0.73
CA ALA A 287 -4.79 4.03 1.17
C ALA A 287 -4.60 5.25 0.25
N PHE A 288 -4.98 6.43 0.72
CA PHE A 288 -4.85 7.69 -0.02
C PHE A 288 -3.82 8.55 0.71
N HIS A 289 -2.81 9.03 -0.01
CA HIS A 289 -1.85 9.98 0.56
C HIS A 289 -1.65 11.17 -0.38
N MET A 290 -1.44 12.33 0.21
CA MET A 290 -1.16 13.59 -0.46
C MET A 290 0.01 14.28 0.24
N TYR A 291 0.99 14.70 -0.55
CA TYR A 291 2.14 15.50 -0.11
C TYR A 291 2.13 16.80 -0.88
N HIS A 292 1.93 17.91 -0.18
CA HIS A 292 1.78 19.23 -0.78
C HIS A 292 2.91 20.14 -0.30
N LEU A 293 3.68 20.67 -1.25
CA LEU A 293 4.78 21.59 -0.98
C LEU A 293 4.40 22.98 -1.48
N THR A 294 4.74 24.00 -0.71
CA THR A 294 4.52 25.40 -1.08
C THR A 294 5.77 26.23 -0.84
N SER A 295 6.15 27.07 -1.80
CA SER A 295 7.32 27.95 -1.70
C SER A 295 7.11 29.07 -0.67
N PRO A 296 8.20 29.66 -0.12
CA PRO A 296 8.10 30.75 0.85
C PRO A 296 7.24 31.95 0.40
N ASP A 297 7.34 32.31 -0.88
CA ASP A 297 6.60 33.41 -1.50
C ASP A 297 5.20 33.02 -1.99
N GLN A 298 4.78 31.77 -1.77
CA GLN A 298 3.48 31.22 -2.12
C GLN A 298 3.20 31.15 -3.63
N THR A 299 4.22 31.27 -4.48
CA THR A 299 4.04 31.28 -5.95
C THR A 299 4.19 29.91 -6.60
N VAL A 300 4.86 28.96 -5.94
CA VAL A 300 5.09 27.61 -6.46
C VAL A 300 4.45 26.59 -5.54
N SER A 301 3.70 25.67 -6.14
CA SER A 301 3.08 24.54 -5.47
C SER A 301 3.42 23.24 -6.19
N PHE A 302 3.76 22.21 -5.41
CA PHE A 302 3.88 20.83 -5.89
C PHE A 302 2.91 19.95 -5.11
N GLU A 303 2.29 19.01 -5.81
CA GLU A 303 1.42 18.00 -5.21
C GLU A 303 1.80 16.62 -5.72
N PHE A 304 2.00 15.69 -4.78
CA PHE A 304 2.18 14.27 -5.07
C PHE A 304 1.05 13.51 -4.41
N GLN A 305 0.24 12.82 -5.22
CA GLN A 305 -0.90 12.05 -4.74
C GLN A 305 -0.83 10.62 -5.26
N HIS A 306 -1.17 9.66 -4.39
CA HIS A 306 -1.46 8.29 -4.79
C HIS A 306 -2.63 7.71 -4.01
N ASN A 307 -3.61 7.18 -4.74
CA ASN A 307 -4.86 6.71 -4.19
C ASN A 307 -5.06 5.24 -4.54
N VAL A 308 -5.12 4.40 -3.51
CA VAL A 308 -5.36 2.96 -3.66
C VAL A 308 -6.75 2.64 -3.16
N CYS A 309 -7.58 2.12 -4.05
CA CYS A 309 -8.87 1.54 -3.73
C CYS A 309 -8.77 0.02 -3.68
N GLY A 310 -9.22 -0.59 -2.59
CA GLY A 310 -9.22 -2.04 -2.42
C GLY A 310 -7.82 -2.63 -2.32
N ARG A 311 -7.65 -3.82 -2.92
CA ARG A 311 -6.45 -4.66 -2.74
C ARG A 311 -5.75 -5.04 -4.04
N SER A 312 -6.29 -4.59 -5.18
CA SER A 312 -5.81 -5.00 -6.51
C SER A 312 -4.32 -4.70 -6.69
N ILE A 313 -3.85 -3.48 -6.37
CA ILE A 313 -2.42 -3.12 -6.53
C ILE A 313 -1.45 -4.10 -5.83
N TYR A 314 -1.83 -4.62 -4.66
CA TYR A 314 -1.00 -5.55 -3.88
C TYR A 314 -1.08 -6.96 -4.47
N ALA A 315 -2.27 -7.40 -4.90
CA ALA A 315 -2.47 -8.68 -5.57
C ALA A 315 -1.69 -8.74 -6.89
N GLU A 316 -1.81 -7.71 -7.72
CA GLU A 316 -1.10 -7.58 -8.99
C GLU A 316 0.42 -7.57 -8.80
N GLY A 317 0.93 -6.79 -7.84
CA GLY A 317 2.37 -6.79 -7.53
C GLY A 317 2.87 -8.11 -6.94
N THR A 318 2.03 -8.85 -6.24
CA THR A 318 2.35 -10.22 -5.77
C THR A 318 2.46 -11.19 -6.95
N VAL A 319 1.55 -11.11 -7.92
CA VAL A 319 1.64 -11.92 -9.16
C VAL A 319 2.91 -11.59 -9.93
N ASP A 320 3.28 -10.31 -10.04
CA ASP A 320 4.55 -9.91 -10.64
C ASP A 320 5.75 -10.50 -9.89
N ALA A 321 5.74 -10.47 -8.56
CA ALA A 321 6.79 -11.05 -7.74
C ALA A 321 6.90 -12.57 -7.92
N VAL A 322 5.78 -13.29 -8.07
CA VAL A 322 5.76 -14.73 -8.37
C VAL A 322 6.41 -15.01 -9.72
N ILE A 323 6.01 -14.29 -10.78
CA ILE A 323 6.55 -14.48 -12.13
C ILE A 323 8.05 -14.16 -12.15
N PHE A 324 8.45 -13.09 -11.47
CA PHE A 324 9.85 -12.72 -11.27
C PHE A 324 10.63 -13.86 -10.60
N LEU A 325 10.11 -14.36 -9.48
CA LEU A 325 10.80 -15.38 -8.68
C LEU A 325 10.92 -16.69 -9.45
N ALA A 326 9.88 -17.10 -10.18
CA ALA A 326 9.92 -18.27 -11.06
C ALA A 326 11.05 -18.17 -12.10
N LYS A 327 11.24 -17.00 -12.71
CA LYS A 327 12.35 -16.74 -13.64
C LYS A 327 13.72 -16.88 -12.97
N LYS A 328 13.88 -16.39 -11.73
CA LYS A 328 15.13 -16.50 -10.97
C LYS A 328 15.45 -17.94 -10.57
N VAL A 329 14.44 -18.69 -10.13
CA VAL A 329 14.56 -20.13 -9.84
C VAL A 329 14.98 -20.90 -11.10
N HIS A 330 14.27 -20.70 -12.22
CA HIS A 330 14.54 -21.40 -13.48
C HIS A 330 15.93 -21.11 -14.04
N SER A 331 16.43 -19.89 -13.89
CA SER A 331 17.77 -19.49 -14.35
C SER A 331 18.89 -19.87 -13.39
N GLY A 332 18.58 -20.41 -12.20
CA GLY A 332 19.59 -20.78 -11.21
C GLY A 332 20.35 -19.58 -10.61
N ALA A 333 19.76 -18.38 -10.64
CA ALA A 333 20.45 -17.13 -10.33
C ALA A 333 21.03 -17.07 -8.91
N ASP A 334 22.33 -16.83 -8.74
CA ASP A 334 23.07 -16.87 -7.47
C ASP A 334 22.39 -16.17 -6.28
N LYS A 335 21.82 -14.98 -6.51
CA LYS A 335 21.03 -14.27 -5.50
C LYS A 335 19.76 -15.05 -5.17
N ARG A 336 19.52 -15.32 -3.89
CA ARG A 336 18.35 -16.11 -3.43
C ARG A 336 17.23 -15.26 -2.83
N ILE A 337 17.56 -14.18 -2.12
CA ILE A 337 16.57 -13.29 -1.50
C ILE A 337 16.43 -12.02 -2.31
N TYR A 338 15.19 -11.68 -2.66
CA TYR A 338 14.83 -10.53 -3.47
C TYR A 338 13.77 -9.67 -2.76
N ASN A 339 13.61 -8.43 -3.22
CA ASN A 339 12.57 -7.53 -2.77
C ASN A 339 11.83 -6.90 -3.97
N MET A 340 10.87 -6.02 -3.71
CA MET A 340 10.07 -5.40 -4.78
C MET A 340 10.89 -4.46 -5.69
N MET A 341 12.05 -3.94 -5.24
CA MET A 341 12.95 -3.17 -6.10
C MET A 341 13.62 -4.06 -7.14
N ASP A 342 13.98 -5.29 -6.77
CA ASP A 342 14.52 -6.27 -7.73
C ASP A 342 13.46 -6.62 -8.78
N VAL A 343 12.20 -6.81 -8.36
CA VAL A 343 11.06 -7.05 -9.27
C VAL A 343 10.87 -5.87 -10.24
N LEU A 344 10.91 -4.64 -9.74
CA LEU A 344 10.80 -3.43 -10.58
C LEU A 344 11.92 -3.33 -11.62
N ARG A 345 13.15 -3.68 -11.26
CA ARG A 345 14.32 -3.63 -12.15
C ARG A 345 14.29 -4.67 -13.27
N GLU A 346 13.58 -5.78 -13.08
CA GLU A 346 13.40 -6.80 -14.13
C GLU A 346 12.57 -6.26 -15.31
N GLY A 347 11.75 -5.24 -15.07
CA GLY A 347 10.83 -4.68 -16.05
C GLY A 347 9.46 -5.35 -16.06
N ASN A 348 8.64 -5.00 -17.04
CA ASN A 348 7.32 -5.57 -17.21
C ASN A 348 7.41 -7.02 -17.73
N MET A 349 6.62 -7.93 -17.15
CA MET A 349 6.55 -9.35 -17.54
C MET A 349 5.13 -9.77 -17.98
N ARG A 350 4.19 -8.81 -18.09
CA ARG A 350 2.79 -9.03 -18.49
C ARG A 350 2.06 -7.74 -18.83
#